data_AF-A0A8T5A3I2-F1
#
_entry.id   AF-A0A8T5A3I2-F1
#
_cell.length_a   1.000
_cell.length_b   1.000
_cell.length_c   1.000
_cell.angle_alpha   90.00
_cell.angle_beta   90.00
_cell.angle_gamma   90.00
#
_symmetry.space_group_name_H-M   'P 1'
#
loop_
_entity.id
_entity.type
_entity.pdbx_description
1 polymer ?
#
loop_
_entity_poly.entity_id
_entity_poly.type
_entity_poly.pdbx_seq_one_letter_code
_entity_poly.pdbx_strand_id
1 'polypeptide(L)' 'MDEERRLFVNVKVKNNRDLEAELYKRRIAVSARVGGLRVSPHFYNSEEEIETFLKELRALRGVAI' A
#
# COMPACT_ATOMS: atom_id res chain seq x y z
N MET A 1 -4.80 27.54 5.41
CA MET A 1 -5.40 26.21 5.66
C MET A 1 -4.24 25.29 5.90
N ASP A 2 -4.10 24.81 7.13
CA ASP A 2 -3.09 23.80 7.45
C ASP A 2 -3.34 22.59 6.54
N GLU A 3 -2.33 22.17 5.77
CA GLU A 3 -2.39 20.92 5.02
C GLU A 3 -2.80 19.82 5.99
N GLU A 4 -3.89 19.13 5.68
CA GLU A 4 -4.37 18.00 6.45
C GLU A 4 -3.29 16.90 6.43
N ARG A 5 -2.38 16.92 7.40
CA ARG A 5 -1.32 15.93 7.54
C ARG A 5 -1.93 14.63 8.03
N ARG A 6 -2.22 13.75 7.08
CA ARG A 6 -2.69 12.40 7.36
C ARG A 6 -1.49 11.46 7.51
N LEU A 7 -1.56 10.54 8.46
CA LEU A 7 -0.54 9.50 8.69
C LEU A 7 -0.62 8.35 7.68
N PHE A 8 -1.37 8.53 6.59
CA PHE A 8 -1.61 7.50 5.60
C PHE A 8 -1.89 8.10 4.23
N VAL A 9 -1.63 7.31 3.20
CA VAL A 9 -1.98 7.60 1.81
C VAL A 9 -2.97 6.55 1.30
N ASN A 10 -3.85 6.97 0.41
CA ASN A 10 -4.77 6.08 -0.30
C ASN A 10 -4.29 5.93 -1.75
N VAL A 11 -4.07 4.68 -2.16
CA VAL A 11 -3.69 4.32 -3.53
C VAL A 11 -4.92 3.77 -4.24
N LYS A 12 -5.34 4.41 -5.34
CA LYS A 12 -6.48 3.95 -6.13
C LYS A 12 -6.11 2.69 -6.92
N VAL A 13 -6.80 1.59 -6.63
CA VAL A 13 -6.63 0.28 -7.29
C VAL A 13 -7.98 -0.42 -7.36
N LYS A 14 -8.28 -1.11 -8.48
CA LYS A 14 -9.57 -1.80 -8.69
C LYS A 14 -9.67 -3.08 -7.85
N ASN A 15 -8.64 -3.93 -7.90
CA ASN A 15 -8.63 -5.25 -7.27
C ASN A 15 -7.89 -5.21 -5.92
N ASN A 16 -8.34 -4.29 -5.06
CA ASN A 16 -7.63 -3.91 -3.83
C ASN A 16 -7.53 -5.03 -2.79
N ARG A 17 -8.54 -5.91 -2.70
CA ARG A 17 -8.56 -7.06 -1.77
C ARG A 17 -7.57 -8.15 -2.19
N ASP A 18 -7.51 -8.47 -3.48
CA ASP A 18 -6.57 -9.47 -3.99
C ASP A 18 -5.12 -8.96 -3.84
N LEU A 19 -4.91 -7.68 -4.12
CA LEU A 19 -3.62 -7.02 -3.92
C LEU A 19 -3.21 -6.98 -2.44
N GLU A 20 -4.14 -6.69 -1.52
CA GLU A 20 -3.91 -6.77 -0.07
C GLU A 20 -3.49 -8.18 0.35
N ALA A 21 -4.20 -9.21 -0.11
CA ALA A 21 -3.89 -10.60 0.19
C ALA A 21 -2.50 -11.01 -0.34
N GLU A 22 -2.14 -10.59 -1.55
CA GLU A 22 -0.85 -10.91 -2.15
C GLU A 22 0.32 -10.15 -1.49
N LEU A 23 0.13 -8.88 -1.12
CA LEU A 23 1.11 -8.13 -0.32
C LEU A 23 1.28 -8.76 1.08
N TYR A 24 0.21 -9.25 1.69
CA TYR A 24 0.27 -9.91 2.99
C TYR A 24 1.13 -11.19 2.95
N LYS A 25 1.03 -12.00 1.89
CA LYS A 25 1.93 -13.17 1.68
C LYS A 25 3.40 -12.78 1.60
N ARG A 26 3.68 -11.56 1.15
CA ARG A 26 5.03 -10.97 1.04
C ARG A 26 5.47 -10.25 2.31
N ARG A 27 4.73 -10.43 3.42
CA ARG A 27 4.95 -9.79 4.73
C ARG A 27 4.78 -8.26 4.71
N ILE A 28 3.96 -7.75 3.79
CA ILE A 28 3.61 -6.34 3.70
C ILE A 28 2.15 -6.18 4.13
N ALA A 29 1.93 -5.61 5.31
CA ALA A 29 0.60 -5.35 5.84
C ALA A 29 0.08 -3.99 5.37
N VAL A 30 -1.05 -4.00 4.67
CA VAL A 30 -1.77 -2.84 4.15
C VAL A 30 -3.26 -3.06 4.39
N SER A 31 -4.11 -2.09 4.06
CA SER A 31 -5.56 -2.30 4.21
C SER A 31 -6.39 -1.90 3.01
N ALA A 32 -7.14 -2.84 2.45
CA ALA A 32 -8.12 -2.56 1.42
C ALA A 32 -9.28 -1.72 2.00
N ARG A 33 -9.64 -0.64 1.32
CA ARG A 33 -10.75 0.27 1.69
C ARG A 33 -11.57 0.62 0.46
N VAL A 34 -12.74 1.22 0.65
CA VAL A 34 -13.61 1.62 -0.47
C VAL A 34 -12.81 2.51 -1.45
N GLY A 35 -12.60 2.02 -2.68
CA GLY A 35 -11.89 2.74 -3.74
C GLY A 35 -10.37 2.56 -3.82
N GLY A 36 -9.74 1.74 -2.96
CA GLY A 36 -8.30 1.50 -3.08
C GLY A 36 -7.64 0.77 -1.91
N LEU A 37 -6.33 1.00 -1.77
CA LEU A 37 -5.46 0.47 -0.73
C LEU A 37 -4.99 1.61 0.16
N ARG A 38 -5.21 1.51 1.47
CA ARG A 38 -4.68 2.46 2.46
C ARG A 38 -3.32 1.96 2.94
N VAL A 39 -2.33 2.83 2.83
CA VAL A 39 -0.93 2.59 3.25
C VAL A 39 -0.63 3.58 4.36
N SER A 40 -0.28 3.08 5.55
CA SER A 40 0.03 3.92 6.71
C SER A 40 1.50 3.70 7.07
N PRO A 41 2.43 4.47 6.50
CA PRO A 41 3.81 4.43 6.97
C PRO A 41 3.87 5.04 8.38
N HIS A 42 4.63 4.40 9.25
CA HIS A 42 4.80 4.82 10.64
C HIS A 42 6.28 5.03 10.98
N PHE A 43 6.55 5.58 12.17
CA PHE A 43 7.90 5.88 12.64
C PHE A 43 8.82 4.66 12.73
N TYR A 44 8.25 3.45 12.77
CA TYR A 44 8.98 2.20 12.81
C TYR A 44 9.33 1.66 11.41
N ASN A 45 8.91 2.35 10.34
CA ASN A 45 9.28 1.94 8.98
C ASN A 45 10.58 2.59 8.52
N SER A 46 11.45 1.80 7.89
CA SER A 46 12.66 2.30 7.24
C SER A 46 12.39 2.67 5.78
N GLU A 47 13.28 3.48 5.19
CA GLU A 47 13.19 3.83 3.76
C GLU A 47 13.28 2.58 2.86
N GLU A 48 14.09 1.59 3.25
CA GLU A 48 14.23 0.32 2.53
C GLU A 48 12.94 -0.52 2.56
N GLU A 49 12.19 -0.48 3.67
CA GLU A 49 10.88 -1.14 3.74
C GLU A 49 9.87 -0.46 2.81
N ILE A 50 9.91 0.87 2.73
CA ILE A 50 9.07 1.64 1.79
C ILE A 50 9.45 1.32 0.33
N GLU A 51 10.74 1.26 0.00
CA GLU A 51 11.19 0.86 -1.34
C GLU A 51 10.77 -0.57 -1.68
N THR A 52 10.87 -1.49 -0.72
CA THR A 52 10.37 -2.87 -0.87
C THR A 52 8.87 -2.87 -1.17
N PHE A 53 8.08 -2.09 -0.42
CA PHE A 53 6.65 -1.93 -0.70
C PHE A 53 6.38 -1.40 -2.11
N LEU A 54 7.08 -0.34 -2.53
CA LEU A 54 6.89 0.26 -3.85
C LEU A 54 7.24 -0.70 -4.98
N LYS A 55 8.33 -1.48 -4.83
CA LYS A 55 8.73 -2.52 -5.78
C LYS A 55 7.65 -3.59 -5.92
N GLU A 56 7.18 -4.15 -4.81
CA GLU A 56 6.15 -5.20 -4.81
C GLU A 56 4.81 -4.69 -5.33
N LEU A 57 4.40 -3.49 -4.93
CA LEU A 57 3.18 -2.84 -5.43
C LEU A 57 3.23 -2.68 -6.95
N ARG A 58 4.35 -2.23 -7.52
CA ARG A 58 4.51 -2.06 -8.98
C ARG A 58 4.49 -3.40 -9.70
N ALA A 59 5.16 -4.41 -9.16
CA ALA A 59 5.18 -5.75 -9.73
C ALA A 59 3.76 -6.34 -9.81
N LEU A 60 2.97 -6.20 -8.74
CA LEU A 60 1.61 -6.74 -8.67
C LEU A 60 0.58 -5.91 -9.44
N ARG A 61 0.77 -4.58 -9.56
CA ARG A 61 -0.12 -3.71 -10.36
C ARG A 61 0.00 -3.94 -11.87
N GLY A 62 1.15 -4.46 -12.34
CA GLY A 62 1.38 -4.80 -13.75
C GLY A 62 0.90 -6.20 -14.13
N VAL A 63 0.56 -7.04 -13.15
CA VAL A 63 -0.07 -8.33 -13.38
C VAL A 63 -1.57 -8.10 -13.45
N ALA A 64 -2.22 -8.58 -14.52
CA ALA A 64 -3.67 -8.64 -14.59
C ALA A 64 -4.17 -9.67 -13.55
N ILE A 65 -4.28 -9.22 -12.30
CA ILE A 65 -5.09 -9.84 -11.26
C ILE A 65 -6.47 -9.21 -11.39
#